data_AF-A0A6V8QTE6-F1
#
_entry.id   AF-A0A6V8QTE6-F1
#
_cell.length_a   1.000
_cell.length_b   1.000
_cell.length_c   1.000
_cell.angle_alpha   90.00
_cell.angle_beta   90.00
_cell.angle_gamma   90.00
#
_symmetry.space_group_name_H-M   'P 1'
#
loop_
_entity.id
_entity.type
_entity.pdbx_description
1 polymer ?
#
loop_
_entity_poly.entity_id
_entity_poly.type
_entity_poly.pdbx_seq_one_letter_code
_entity_poly.pdbx_strand_id
1 'polypeptide(L)'
;MLDSVKDEFAQPHERSISDAVAKAYNDAPLEVTDDPFSATYVARNCIRAVWEQRVWWDESEVYETVYRNVWNHQINQSSLASEDSENKMVIDNQAMSEYQELMRIQEGIRSNRHEIRAIIWKFRLRDKDYLSAGTPEFQNLMEQEAKLWDFLDEKLRYIDDFLNDHMKMYSARSTMEETYESKMQSRESMRQTREANRQTAAANRMARSSGQLTKIATIIVPCTFVASIFSMGGDFAAGESLFYVYWIISVPITLGLLFWILHEDVADAVEKSKQWFGWRKRIKSRRKPIEKSDA
;
A
#
# COMPACT_ATOMS: atom_id res chain seq x y z
N MET A 1 23.74 3.04 16.98
CA MET A 1 24.50 2.87 18.24
C MET A 1 25.98 2.73 17.90
N LEU A 2 26.57 3.83 17.41
CA LEU A 2 27.98 4.13 17.70
C LEU A 2 27.99 4.41 19.21
N ASP A 3 27.95 3.35 20.01
CA ASP A 3 28.27 3.48 21.42
C ASP A 3 29.63 4.16 21.46
N SER A 4 29.67 5.41 21.94
CA SER A 4 30.61 5.97 22.92
C SER A 4 32.05 5.40 22.96
N VAL A 5 32.56 4.85 21.86
CA VAL A 5 33.94 4.46 21.65
C VAL A 5 34.61 5.79 21.47
N LYS A 6 35.02 6.34 22.63
CA LYS A 6 35.82 7.53 22.86
C LYS A 6 35.90 8.40 21.62
N ASP A 7 35.05 9.42 21.59
CA ASP A 7 35.09 10.48 20.61
C ASP A 7 36.38 11.31 20.81
N GLU A 8 37.53 10.65 20.68
CA GLU A 8 38.88 11.18 20.85
C GLU A 8 39.20 12.17 19.72
N PHE A 9 38.39 12.15 18.66
CA PHE A 9 38.48 12.99 17.49
C PHE A 9 37.49 14.16 17.50
N ALA A 10 36.34 14.08 18.17
CA ALA A 10 35.51 15.25 18.38
C ALA A 10 36.08 16.15 19.48
N GLN A 11 35.99 17.45 19.24
CA GLN A 11 36.29 18.41 20.30
C GLN A 11 35.31 18.23 21.46
N PRO A 12 35.76 18.45 22.72
CA PRO A 12 34.86 18.48 23.87
C PRO A 12 33.69 19.43 23.58
N HIS A 13 32.48 19.00 23.92
CA HIS A 13 31.19 19.58 23.53
C HIS A 13 30.97 21.06 23.93
N GLU A 14 31.96 21.71 24.56
CA GLU A 14 31.91 23.08 25.07
C GLU A 14 33.08 23.95 24.60
N ARG A 15 33.94 23.45 23.71
CA ARG A 15 35.08 24.23 23.25
C ARG A 15 34.62 25.30 22.26
N SER A 16 34.73 26.57 22.65
CA SER A 16 34.47 27.69 21.75
C SER A 16 35.36 27.62 20.51
N ILE A 17 34.89 28.14 19.36
CA ILE A 17 35.70 28.33 18.15
C ILE A 17 37.01 29.06 18.49
N SER A 18 36.97 30.02 19.42
CA SER A 18 38.16 30.74 19.90
C SER A 18 39.20 29.81 20.54
N ASP A 19 38.76 28.82 21.31
CA ASP A 19 39.64 27.89 22.00
C ASP A 19 40.21 26.85 21.04
N ALA A 20 39.47 26.50 19.99
CA ALA A 20 39.94 25.67 18.90
C ALA A 20 41.05 26.38 18.10
N VAL A 21 40.84 27.66 17.79
CA VAL A 21 41.84 28.51 17.12
C VAL A 21 43.07 28.72 17.99
N ALA A 22 42.88 29.04 19.28
CA ALA A 22 43.99 29.24 20.21
C ALA A 22 44.83 27.97 20.37
N LYS A 23 44.18 26.79 20.42
CA LYS A 23 44.89 25.51 20.43
C LYS A 23 45.63 25.23 19.13
N ALA A 24 44.98 25.43 17.99
CA ALA A 24 45.63 25.25 16.70
C ALA A 24 46.86 26.16 16.55
N TYR A 25 46.81 27.37 17.09
CA TYR A 25 47.95 28.30 17.10
C TYR A 25 49.07 27.87 18.06
N ASN A 26 48.72 27.38 19.26
CA ASN A 26 49.71 26.97 20.26
C ASN A 26 50.38 25.62 19.93
N ASP A 27 49.65 24.70 19.31
CA ASP A 27 50.11 23.32 19.07
C ASP A 27 50.88 23.17 17.76
N ALA A 28 50.78 24.12 16.81
CA ALA A 28 51.42 24.03 15.52
C ALA A 28 52.68 24.90 15.44
N PRO A 29 53.89 24.31 15.27
CA PRO A 29 55.03 25.08 14.82
C PRO A 29 54.70 25.63 13.43
N LEU A 30 54.58 26.95 13.32
CA LEU A 30 54.36 27.65 12.06
C LEU A 30 55.64 27.55 11.21
N GLU A 31 55.89 26.39 10.63
CA GLU A 31 56.87 26.26 9.55
C GLU A 31 56.28 26.96 8.33
N VAL A 32 56.70 28.21 8.12
CA VAL A 32 56.41 28.95 6.90
C VAL A 32 57.24 28.31 5.79
N THR A 33 56.65 27.37 5.06
CA THR A 33 57.23 26.84 3.83
C THR A 33 56.91 27.79 2.67
N ASP A 34 57.62 27.67 1.55
CA ASP A 34 57.33 28.44 0.32
C ASP A 34 55.95 28.13 -0.27
N ASP A 35 55.27 27.10 0.25
CA ASP A 35 53.92 26.77 -0.17
C ASP A 35 52.88 27.65 0.54
N PRO A 36 52.01 28.35 -0.22
CA PRO A 36 50.98 29.21 0.36
C PRO A 36 49.92 28.47 1.18
N PHE A 37 49.76 27.15 1.04
CA PHE A 37 48.77 26.38 1.82
C PHE A 37 49.26 26.08 3.24
N SER A 38 50.57 26.06 3.50
CA SER A 38 51.12 25.89 4.86
C SER A 38 50.60 26.96 5.83
N ALA A 39 50.53 28.22 5.37
CA ALA A 39 50.02 29.36 6.13
C ALA A 39 48.51 29.29 6.42
N THR A 40 47.76 28.41 5.74
CA THR A 40 46.31 28.30 5.90
C THR A 40 45.88 27.38 7.04
N TYR A 41 46.80 26.69 7.72
CA TYR A 41 46.49 25.72 8.78
C TYR A 41 45.54 26.26 9.85
N VAL A 42 45.77 27.49 10.34
CA VAL A 42 44.91 28.13 11.34
C VAL A 42 43.50 28.37 10.79
N ALA A 43 43.39 28.84 9.53
CA ALA A 43 42.10 29.07 8.88
C ALA A 43 41.34 27.75 8.65
N ARG A 44 42.02 26.70 8.21
CA ARG A 44 41.41 25.37 8.01
C ARG A 44 40.89 24.78 9.31
N ASN A 45 41.64 24.89 10.40
CA ASN A 45 41.18 24.44 11.72
C ASN A 45 40.00 25.24 12.25
N CYS A 46 39.94 26.55 12.01
CA CYS A 46 38.78 27.36 12.32
C CYS A 46 37.53 26.88 11.55
N ILE A 47 37.68 26.68 10.23
CA ILE A 47 36.61 26.18 9.37
C ILE A 47 36.16 24.78 9.83
N ARG A 48 37.10 23.89 10.16
CA ARG A 48 36.81 22.55 10.69
C ARG A 48 36.00 22.62 11.98
N ALA A 49 36.35 23.48 12.93
CA ALA A 49 35.62 23.63 14.18
C ALA A 49 34.16 24.08 13.96
N VAL A 50 33.92 24.96 12.98
CA VAL A 50 32.55 25.34 12.59
C VAL A 50 31.78 24.15 12.02
N TRP A 51 32.43 23.33 11.19
CA TRP A 51 31.82 22.13 10.64
C TRP A 51 31.56 21.05 11.69
N GLU A 52 32.43 20.87 12.67
CA GLU A 52 32.20 19.98 13.81
C GLU A 52 30.92 20.35 14.55
N GLN A 53 30.75 21.63 14.87
CA GLN A 53 29.52 22.12 15.50
C GLN A 53 28.29 21.88 14.62
N ARG A 54 28.42 22.10 13.30
CA ARG A 54 27.32 21.89 12.37
C ARG A 54 26.92 20.41 12.26
N VAL A 55 27.88 19.51 12.10
CA VAL A 55 27.63 18.06 12.04
C VAL A 55 26.97 17.58 13.34
N TRP A 56 27.37 18.14 14.48
CA TRP A 56 26.73 17.85 15.77
C TRP A 56 25.27 18.32 15.85
N TRP A 57 24.96 19.50 15.31
CA TRP A 57 23.56 19.97 15.20
C TRP A 57 22.74 19.08 14.28
N ASP A 58 23.26 18.73 13.10
CA ASP A 58 22.57 17.84 12.17
C ASP A 58 22.30 16.47 12.81
N GLU A 59 23.27 15.93 13.56
CA GLU A 59 23.12 14.67 14.32
C GLU A 59 21.98 14.77 15.35
N SER A 60 21.97 15.86 16.12
CA SER A 60 20.97 16.09 17.17
C SER A 60 19.57 16.31 16.59
N GLU A 61 19.44 17.11 15.51
CA GLU A 61 18.17 17.32 14.79
C GLU A 61 17.62 15.99 14.26
N VAL A 62 18.49 15.12 13.72
CA VAL A 62 18.09 13.79 13.26
C VAL A 62 17.62 12.92 14.40
N TYR A 63 18.36 12.83 15.50
CA TYR A 63 17.96 12.00 16.64
C TYR A 63 16.65 12.48 17.25
N GLU A 64 16.46 13.78 17.45
CA GLU A 64 15.22 14.34 17.97
C GLU A 64 14.03 14.06 17.04
N THR A 65 14.21 14.28 15.72
CA THR A 65 13.15 14.07 14.73
C THR A 65 12.76 12.60 14.65
N VAL A 66 13.74 11.69 14.57
CA VAL A 66 13.51 10.24 14.53
C VAL A 66 12.87 9.75 15.83
N TYR A 67 13.36 10.22 16.98
CA TYR A 67 12.80 9.83 18.28
C TYR A 67 11.34 10.30 18.42
N ARG A 68 11.06 11.57 18.07
CA ARG A 68 9.71 12.14 18.05
C ARG A 68 8.76 11.34 17.17
N ASN A 69 9.22 10.99 15.97
CA ASN A 69 8.48 10.19 14.99
C ASN A 69 8.13 8.80 15.53
N VAL A 70 9.11 8.08 16.08
CA VAL A 70 8.89 6.76 16.70
C VAL A 70 7.90 6.86 17.87
N TRP A 71 8.05 7.87 18.72
CA TRP A 71 7.21 8.07 19.90
C TRP A 71 5.76 8.39 19.54
N ASN A 72 5.55 9.35 18.63
CA ASN A 72 4.21 9.72 18.13
C ASN A 72 3.50 8.51 17.53
N HIS A 73 4.21 7.70 16.75
CA HIS A 73 3.65 6.52 16.12
C HIS A 73 3.32 5.39 17.11
N GLN A 74 4.07 5.26 18.20
CA GLN A 74 3.78 4.28 19.26
C GLN A 74 2.53 4.68 20.05
N ILE A 75 2.37 5.97 20.37
CA ILE A 75 1.18 6.48 21.06
C ILE A 75 -0.06 6.29 20.20
N ASN A 76 -0.02 6.69 18.93
CA ASN A 76 -1.17 6.62 18.04
C ASN A 76 -1.63 5.17 17.76
N GLN A 77 -0.72 4.20 17.79
CA GLN A 77 -1.11 2.79 17.70
C GLN A 77 -1.80 2.25 18.96
N SER A 78 -1.55 2.85 20.12
CA SER A 78 -2.22 2.42 21.36
C SER A 78 -3.66 2.92 21.47
N SER A 79 -4.02 3.99 20.75
CA SER A 79 -5.35 4.61 20.78
C SER A 79 -6.32 4.11 19.70
N LEU A 80 -5.99 2.99 19.03
CA LEU A 80 -6.64 2.45 17.81
C LEU A 80 -8.06 1.87 18.03
N ALA A 81 -8.84 2.45 18.94
CA ALA A 81 -10.18 1.97 19.31
C ALA A 81 -11.34 2.86 18.85
N SER A 82 -11.13 3.93 18.07
CA SER A 82 -12.24 4.69 17.48
C SER A 82 -12.18 4.69 15.95
N GLU A 83 -13.17 4.03 15.33
CA GLU A 83 -13.42 3.87 13.89
C GLU A 83 -13.80 5.18 13.15
N ASP A 84 -13.26 6.33 13.54
CA ASP A 84 -13.63 7.58 12.89
C ASP A 84 -12.72 7.89 11.69
N SER A 85 -13.30 7.85 10.49
CA SER A 85 -12.59 8.05 9.22
C SER A 85 -11.90 9.43 9.12
N GLU A 86 -12.43 10.45 9.81
CA GLU A 86 -11.84 11.78 9.86
C GLU A 86 -10.52 11.80 10.63
N ASN A 87 -10.44 11.10 11.77
CA ASN A 87 -9.20 11.01 12.56
C ASN A 87 -8.09 10.31 11.77
N LYS A 88 -8.45 9.32 10.95
CA LYS A 88 -7.49 8.60 10.13
C LYS A 88 -6.84 9.49 9.06
N MET A 89 -7.64 10.29 8.35
CA MET A 89 -7.09 11.21 7.34
C MET A 89 -6.12 12.23 7.96
N VAL A 90 -6.38 12.68 9.19
CA VAL A 90 -5.48 13.57 9.93
C VAL A 90 -4.16 12.86 10.27
N ILE A 91 -4.22 11.61 10.71
CA ILE A 91 -3.03 10.79 11.01
C ILE A 91 -2.19 10.57 9.75
N ASP A 92 -2.82 10.23 8.62
CA ASP A 92 -2.14 10.00 7.34
C ASP A 92 -1.44 11.27 6.84
N ASN A 93 -2.12 12.41 6.94
CA ASN A 93 -1.55 13.71 6.58
C ASN A 93 -0.37 14.09 7.48
N GLN A 94 -0.47 13.80 8.78
CA GLN A 94 0.63 14.03 9.71
C GLN A 94 1.84 13.15 9.38
N ALA A 95 1.63 11.85 9.13
CA ALA A 95 2.70 10.93 8.77
C ALA A 95 3.40 11.33 7.46
N MET A 96 2.64 11.82 6.47
CA MET A 96 3.20 12.37 5.23
C MET A 96 4.05 13.61 5.49
N SER A 97 3.59 14.54 6.35
CA SER A 97 4.36 15.72 6.73
C SER A 97 5.66 15.35 7.45
N GLU A 98 5.61 14.40 8.40
CA GLU A 98 6.79 13.89 9.12
C GLU A 98 7.79 13.25 8.14
N TYR A 99 7.32 12.51 7.14
CA TYR A 99 8.17 11.93 6.10
C TYR A 99 8.84 12.99 5.21
N GLN A 100 8.11 14.04 4.82
CA GLN A 100 8.67 15.16 4.07
C GLN A 100 9.75 15.92 4.87
N GLU A 101 9.55 16.08 6.17
CA GLU A 101 10.55 16.67 7.07
C GLU A 101 11.84 15.84 7.09
N LEU A 102 11.74 14.51 7.20
CA LEU A 102 12.89 13.60 7.12
C LEU A 102 13.62 13.70 5.78
N MET A 103 12.90 13.79 4.66
CA MET A 103 13.51 13.98 3.33
C MET A 103 14.30 15.29 3.25
N ARG A 104 13.75 16.38 3.78
CA ARG A 104 14.41 17.70 3.82
C ARG A 104 15.71 17.64 4.63
N ILE A 105 15.68 16.99 5.80
CA ILE A 105 16.86 16.83 6.66
C ILE A 105 17.91 15.99 5.94
N GLN A 106 17.51 14.88 5.29
CA GLN A 106 18.41 14.04 4.51
C GLN A 106 19.10 14.82 3.37
N GLU A 107 18.35 15.64 2.65
CA GLU A 107 18.91 16.51 1.59
C GLU A 107 19.94 17.48 2.16
N GLY A 108 19.66 18.09 3.32
CA GLY A 108 20.60 18.95 4.04
C GLY A 108 21.91 18.24 4.40
N ILE A 109 21.83 17.02 4.93
CA ILE A 109 23.01 16.20 5.28
C ILE A 109 23.85 15.85 4.04
N ARG A 110 23.19 15.48 2.94
CA ARG A 110 23.88 15.19 1.68
C ARG A 110 24.57 16.43 1.11
N SER A 111 23.95 17.60 1.22
CA SER A 111 24.55 18.87 0.84
C SER A 111 25.78 19.17 1.70
N ASN A 112 25.66 19.08 3.02
CA ASN A 112 26.76 19.30 3.96
C ASN A 112 27.94 18.35 3.69
N ARG A 113 27.65 17.08 3.41
CA ARG A 113 28.67 16.09 3.06
C ARG A 113 29.38 16.43 1.75
N HIS A 114 28.65 16.93 0.75
CA HIS A 114 29.25 17.40 -0.50
C HIS A 114 30.17 18.61 -0.25
N GLU A 115 29.76 19.55 0.60
CA GLU A 115 30.57 20.71 0.97
C GLU A 115 31.86 20.30 1.70
N ILE A 116 31.79 19.41 2.69
CA ILE A 116 32.98 18.87 3.38
C ILE A 116 33.95 18.23 2.39
N ARG A 117 33.46 17.41 1.46
CA ARG A 117 34.31 16.78 0.42
C ARG A 117 34.96 17.81 -0.49
N ALA A 118 34.22 18.85 -0.88
CA ALA A 118 34.76 19.94 -1.66
C ALA A 118 35.85 20.70 -0.90
N ILE A 119 35.69 20.90 0.40
CA ILE A 119 36.69 21.51 1.28
C ILE A 119 37.95 20.63 1.36
N ILE A 120 37.80 19.33 1.64
CA ILE A 120 38.91 18.35 1.69
C ILE A 120 39.73 18.39 0.40
N TRP A 121 39.04 18.44 -0.75
CA TRP A 121 39.70 18.51 -2.06
C TRP A 121 40.40 19.85 -2.28
N LYS A 122 39.74 20.98 -2.00
CA LYS A 122 40.32 22.33 -2.19
C LYS A 122 41.53 22.59 -1.31
N PHE A 123 41.55 22.03 -0.10
CA PHE A 123 42.70 22.13 0.81
C PHE A 123 43.78 21.07 0.55
N ARG A 124 43.64 20.23 -0.48
CA ARG A 124 44.64 19.22 -0.87
C ARG A 124 45.03 18.26 0.25
N LEU A 125 44.11 18.00 1.19
CA LEU A 125 44.39 17.14 2.36
C LEU A 125 44.70 15.68 1.99
N ARG A 126 44.37 15.27 0.76
CA ARG A 126 44.63 13.92 0.21
C ARG A 126 45.73 13.88 -0.84
N ASP A 127 46.39 15.00 -1.11
CA ASP A 127 47.44 15.08 -2.12
C ASP A 127 48.75 14.54 -1.55
N LYS A 128 49.15 13.33 -1.97
CA LYS A 128 50.36 12.66 -1.47
C LYS A 128 51.64 13.36 -1.89
N ASP A 129 51.64 13.98 -3.06
CA ASP A 129 52.82 14.67 -3.59
C ASP A 129 53.08 15.92 -2.74
N TYR A 130 52.01 16.64 -2.38
CA TYR A 130 52.07 17.75 -1.43
C TYR A 130 52.58 17.34 -0.05
N LEU A 131 52.05 16.25 0.52
CA LEU A 131 52.46 15.76 1.83
C LEU A 131 53.95 15.39 1.87
N SER A 132 54.47 14.81 0.79
CA SER A 132 55.87 14.35 0.74
C SER A 132 56.92 15.45 0.78
N ALA A 133 56.56 16.72 0.50
CA ALA A 133 57.49 17.83 0.39
C ALA A 133 57.81 18.53 1.73
N GLY A 134 57.03 18.26 2.79
CA GLY A 134 57.19 18.89 4.10
C GLY A 134 58.11 18.13 5.07
N THR A 135 58.41 18.76 6.21
CA THR A 135 59.10 18.09 7.33
C THR A 135 58.26 16.93 7.88
N PRO A 136 58.86 15.93 8.54
CA PRO A 136 58.11 14.82 9.15
C PRO A 136 57.06 15.28 10.18
N GLU A 137 57.32 16.39 10.88
CA GLU A 137 56.36 16.98 11.83
C GLU A 137 55.15 17.59 11.11
N PHE A 138 55.38 18.34 10.03
CA PHE A 138 54.31 18.87 9.19
C PHE A 138 53.47 17.75 8.55
N GLN A 139 54.12 16.68 8.09
CA GLN A 139 53.42 15.49 7.55
C GLN A 139 52.47 14.87 8.56
N ASN A 140 52.92 14.70 9.81
CA ASN A 140 52.10 14.15 10.87
C ASN A 140 50.90 15.06 11.18
N LEU A 141 51.12 16.39 11.24
CA LEU A 141 50.04 17.36 11.45
C LEU A 141 49.00 17.32 10.32
N MET A 142 49.44 17.29 9.07
CA MET A 142 48.55 17.20 7.91
C MET A 142 47.79 15.86 7.87
N GLU A 143 48.43 14.75 8.25
CA GLU A 143 47.78 13.44 8.33
C GLU A 143 46.72 13.42 9.44
N GLN A 144 47.00 14.03 10.59
CA GLN A 144 46.02 14.22 11.66
C GLN A 144 44.85 15.09 11.21
N GLU A 145 45.13 16.21 10.54
CA GLU A 145 44.09 17.08 9.98
C GLU A 145 43.21 16.30 8.99
N ALA A 146 43.80 15.55 8.05
CA ALA A 146 43.07 14.73 7.10
C ALA A 146 42.16 13.70 7.78
N LYS A 147 42.65 13.02 8.83
CA LYS A 147 41.85 12.07 9.63
C LYS A 147 40.65 12.73 10.30
N LEU A 148 40.81 13.94 10.82
CA LEU A 148 39.72 14.69 11.45
C LEU A 148 38.63 15.09 10.44
N TRP A 149 39.02 15.49 9.23
CA TRP A 149 38.07 15.76 8.16
C TRP A 149 37.36 14.50 7.64
N ASP A 150 38.10 13.40 7.49
CA ASP A 150 37.52 12.11 7.10
C ASP A 150 36.52 11.62 8.15
N PHE A 151 36.79 11.85 9.43
CA PHE A 151 35.85 11.56 10.52
C PHE A 151 34.53 12.32 10.37
N LEU A 152 34.55 13.60 9.97
CA LEU A 152 33.32 14.36 9.72
C LEU A 152 32.53 13.85 8.51
N ASP A 153 33.19 13.49 7.39
CA ASP A 153 32.52 12.87 6.24
C ASP A 153 31.88 11.53 6.62
N GLU A 154 32.60 10.74 7.43
CA GLU A 154 32.14 9.45 7.94
C GLU A 154 30.92 9.62 8.86
N LYS A 155 30.95 10.61 9.75
CA LYS A 155 29.84 10.90 10.66
C LYS A 155 28.59 11.32 9.89
N LEU A 156 28.71 12.21 8.89
CA LEU A 156 27.58 12.57 8.02
C LEU A 156 27.08 11.37 7.20
N ARG A 157 27.98 10.48 6.74
CA ARG A 157 27.58 9.23 6.06
C ARG A 157 26.76 8.35 6.99
N TYR A 158 27.20 8.17 8.22
CA TYR A 158 26.48 7.38 9.22
C TYR A 158 25.07 7.94 9.46
N ILE A 159 24.93 9.26 9.58
CA ILE A 159 23.63 9.91 9.77
C ILE A 159 22.73 9.74 8.54
N ASP A 160 23.25 9.88 7.31
CA ASP A 160 22.49 9.64 6.07
C ASP A 160 22.01 8.18 5.97
N ASP A 161 22.88 7.21 6.28
CA ASP A 161 22.53 5.78 6.29
C ASP A 161 21.45 5.48 7.35
N PHE A 162 21.58 6.05 8.55
CA PHE A 162 20.60 5.93 9.62
C PHE A 162 19.22 6.49 9.22
N LEU A 163 19.20 7.70 8.64
CA LEU A 163 17.97 8.30 8.11
C LEU A 163 17.36 7.46 6.99
N ASN A 164 18.18 6.97 6.07
CA ASN A 164 17.73 6.15 4.95
C ASN A 164 17.07 4.85 5.44
N ASP A 165 17.66 4.18 6.43
CA ASP A 165 17.08 2.97 7.00
C ASP A 165 15.78 3.26 7.76
N HIS A 166 15.71 4.38 8.48
CA HIS A 166 14.49 4.82 9.13
C HIS A 166 13.37 5.13 8.11
N MET A 167 13.69 5.82 7.00
CA MET A 167 12.76 6.10 5.91
C MET A 167 12.27 4.83 5.20
N LYS A 168 13.14 3.82 5.01
CA LYS A 168 12.73 2.51 4.48
C LYS A 168 11.74 1.81 5.40
N MET A 169 12.00 1.84 6.71
CA MET A 169 11.07 1.27 7.70
C MET A 169 9.71 1.98 7.65
N TYR A 170 9.71 3.31 7.52
CA TYR A 170 8.50 4.11 7.33
C TYR A 170 7.72 3.72 6.08
N SER A 171 8.40 3.63 4.93
CA SER A 171 7.78 3.25 3.65
C SER A 171 7.22 1.81 3.69
N ALA A 172 7.97 0.88 4.28
CA ALA A 172 7.53 -0.50 4.45
C ALA A 172 6.27 -0.57 5.33
N ARG A 173 6.22 0.20 6.42
CA ARG A 173 5.06 0.28 7.31
C ARG A 173 3.83 0.86 6.58
N SER A 174 3.98 1.95 5.84
CA SER A 174 2.89 2.55 5.06
C SER A 174 2.32 1.55 4.03
N THR A 175 3.20 0.79 3.35
CA THR A 175 2.77 -0.27 2.43
C THR A 175 2.00 -1.39 3.15
N MET A 176 2.43 -1.77 4.36
CA MET A 176 1.73 -2.78 5.16
C MET A 176 0.35 -2.31 5.61
N GLU A 177 0.19 -1.04 5.94
CA GLU A 177 -1.09 -0.44 6.32
C GLU A 177 -2.07 -0.40 5.14
N GLU A 178 -1.62 0.09 3.97
CA GLU A 178 -2.42 0.10 2.74
C GLU A 178 -2.86 -1.33 2.33
N THR A 179 -1.96 -2.30 2.40
CA THR A 179 -2.30 -3.70 2.07
C THR A 179 -3.27 -4.32 3.07
N TYR A 180 -3.18 -3.96 4.35
CA TYR A 180 -4.12 -4.40 5.36
C TYR A 180 -5.52 -3.84 5.12
N GLU A 181 -5.61 -2.56 4.78
CA GLU A 181 -6.87 -1.88 4.48
C GLU A 181 -7.54 -2.43 3.22
N SER A 182 -6.76 -2.58 2.15
CA SER A 182 -7.22 -3.21 0.91
C SER A 182 -7.77 -4.61 1.17
N LYS A 183 -7.12 -5.38 2.06
CA LYS A 183 -7.59 -6.70 2.47
C LYS A 183 -8.88 -6.65 3.28
N MET A 184 -9.03 -5.68 4.18
CA MET A 184 -10.26 -5.49 4.95
C MET A 184 -11.43 -5.09 4.06
N GLN A 185 -11.22 -4.11 3.18
CA GLN A 185 -12.21 -3.69 2.18
C GLN A 185 -12.61 -4.86 1.26
N SER A 186 -11.64 -5.67 0.83
CA SER A 186 -11.89 -6.89 0.04
C SER A 186 -12.77 -7.90 0.80
N ARG A 187 -12.52 -8.10 2.11
CA ARG A 187 -13.35 -8.96 2.96
C ARG A 187 -14.78 -8.45 3.10
N GLU A 188 -14.96 -7.15 3.29
CA GLU A 188 -16.28 -6.52 3.37
C GLU A 188 -17.05 -6.66 2.06
N SER A 189 -16.39 -6.37 0.94
CA SER A 189 -16.96 -6.57 -0.40
C SER A 189 -17.36 -8.03 -0.64
N MET A 190 -16.55 -9.00 -0.21
CA MET A 190 -16.91 -10.42 -0.29
C MET A 190 -18.13 -10.77 0.58
N ARG A 191 -18.27 -10.16 1.76
CA ARG A 191 -19.46 -10.35 2.63
C ARG A 191 -20.71 -9.80 1.94
N GLN A 192 -20.67 -8.57 1.44
CA GLN A 192 -21.77 -7.97 0.70
C GLN A 192 -22.16 -8.80 -0.53
N THR A 193 -21.17 -9.26 -1.30
CA THR A 193 -21.40 -10.13 -2.47
C THR A 193 -22.06 -11.45 -2.06
N ARG A 194 -21.66 -12.04 -0.93
CA ARG A 194 -22.26 -13.27 -0.40
C ARG A 194 -23.72 -13.07 -0.01
N GLU A 195 -24.05 -11.93 0.59
CA GLU A 195 -25.41 -11.58 0.97
C GLU A 195 -26.30 -11.32 -0.25
N ALA A 196 -25.80 -10.57 -1.23
CA ALA A 196 -26.48 -10.34 -2.51
C ALA A 196 -26.76 -11.66 -3.25
N ASN A 197 -25.79 -12.57 -3.27
CA ASN A 197 -25.97 -13.92 -3.83
C ASN A 197 -27.03 -14.72 -3.07
N ARG A 198 -27.09 -14.61 -1.73
CA ARG A 198 -28.11 -15.27 -0.91
C ARG A 198 -29.52 -14.73 -1.19
N GLN A 199 -29.66 -13.42 -1.32
CA GLN A 199 -30.93 -12.78 -1.69
C GLN A 199 -31.38 -13.20 -3.09
N THR A 200 -30.46 -13.20 -4.06
CA THR A 200 -30.73 -13.67 -5.43
C THR A 200 -31.19 -15.14 -5.43
N ALA A 201 -30.55 -16.00 -4.65
CA ALA A 201 -30.95 -17.39 -4.52
C ALA A 201 -32.35 -17.54 -3.87
N ALA A 202 -32.68 -16.72 -2.88
CA ALA A 202 -34.01 -16.71 -2.25
C ALA A 202 -35.10 -16.21 -3.22
N ALA A 203 -34.84 -15.12 -3.93
CA ALA A 203 -35.73 -14.58 -4.96
C ALA A 203 -35.99 -15.61 -6.07
N ASN A 204 -34.94 -16.31 -6.53
CA ASN A 204 -35.08 -17.40 -7.50
C ASN A 204 -35.96 -18.55 -7.00
N ARG A 205 -35.89 -18.88 -5.69
CA ARG A 205 -36.81 -19.88 -5.10
C ARG A 205 -38.25 -19.39 -5.09
N MET A 206 -38.48 -18.13 -4.72
CA MET A 206 -39.82 -17.52 -4.71
C MET A 206 -40.42 -17.43 -6.12
N ALA A 207 -39.62 -17.05 -7.12
CA ALA A 207 -40.05 -17.03 -8.52
C ALA A 207 -40.46 -18.42 -9.01
N ARG A 208 -39.71 -19.47 -8.63
CA ARG A 208 -40.06 -20.85 -8.99
C ARG A 208 -41.37 -21.31 -8.34
N SER A 209 -41.61 -20.99 -7.07
CA SER A 209 -42.87 -21.34 -6.39
C SER A 209 -44.07 -20.55 -6.94
N SER A 210 -43.87 -19.25 -7.25
CA SER A 210 -44.91 -18.42 -7.87
C SER A 210 -45.29 -18.92 -9.27
N GLY A 211 -44.29 -19.36 -10.05
CA GLY A 211 -44.52 -20.01 -11.33
C GLY A 211 -45.37 -21.27 -11.22
N GLN A 212 -45.13 -22.12 -10.21
CA GLN A 212 -45.93 -23.33 -9.97
C GLN A 212 -47.37 -23.00 -9.55
N LEU A 213 -47.58 -22.00 -8.70
CA LEU A 213 -48.92 -21.60 -8.26
C LEU A 213 -49.74 -21.03 -9.43
N THR A 214 -49.10 -20.22 -10.28
CA THR A 214 -49.72 -19.69 -11.50
C THR A 214 -50.15 -20.82 -12.44
N LYS A 215 -49.30 -21.85 -12.63
CA LYS A 215 -49.66 -23.05 -13.40
C LYS A 215 -50.89 -23.79 -12.85
N ILE A 216 -51.09 -23.82 -11.53
CA ILE A 216 -52.27 -24.44 -10.93
C ILE A 216 -53.51 -23.55 -11.13
N ALA A 217 -53.37 -22.24 -10.90
CA ALA A 217 -54.48 -21.29 -11.05
C ALA A 217 -55.02 -21.25 -12.49
N THR A 218 -54.14 -21.32 -13.50
CA THR A 218 -54.55 -21.35 -14.91
C THR A 218 -55.34 -22.61 -15.29
N ILE A 219 -55.15 -23.73 -14.59
CA ILE A 219 -55.96 -24.96 -14.77
C ILE A 219 -57.28 -24.86 -14.00
N ILE A 220 -57.25 -24.37 -12.75
CA ILE A 220 -58.44 -24.36 -11.88
C ILE A 220 -59.49 -23.36 -12.37
N VAL A 221 -59.10 -22.14 -12.77
CA VAL A 221 -60.05 -21.08 -13.13
C VAL A 221 -61.04 -21.51 -14.24
N PRO A 222 -60.61 -22.09 -15.37
CA PRO A 222 -61.53 -22.60 -16.38
C PRO A 222 -62.38 -23.78 -15.89
N CYS A 223 -61.82 -24.69 -15.09
CA CYS A 223 -62.57 -25.82 -14.52
C CYS A 223 -63.68 -25.34 -13.58
N THR A 224 -63.40 -24.33 -12.73
CA THR A 224 -64.40 -23.72 -11.85
C THR A 224 -65.49 -23.01 -12.65
N PHE A 225 -65.14 -22.35 -13.76
CA PHE A 225 -66.12 -21.74 -14.65
C PHE A 225 -67.08 -22.78 -15.26
N VAL A 226 -66.54 -23.91 -15.74
CA VAL A 226 -67.35 -25.03 -16.24
C VAL A 226 -68.24 -25.61 -15.12
N ALA A 227 -67.70 -25.82 -13.92
CA ALA A 227 -68.47 -26.29 -12.78
C ALA A 227 -69.60 -25.33 -12.36
N SER A 228 -69.37 -24.01 -12.48
CA SER A 228 -70.39 -22.99 -12.20
C SER A 228 -71.55 -23.05 -13.19
N ILE A 229 -71.27 -23.28 -14.48
CA ILE A 229 -72.32 -23.49 -15.49
C ILE A 229 -73.16 -24.71 -15.12
N PHE A 230 -72.55 -25.78 -14.65
CA PHE A 230 -73.26 -26.98 -14.18
C PHE A 230 -74.06 -26.81 -12.91
N SER A 231 -73.66 -25.87 -12.04
CA SER A 231 -74.37 -25.58 -10.79
C SER A 231 -75.67 -24.81 -11.03
N MET A 232 -75.84 -24.19 -12.20
CA MET A 232 -77.12 -23.61 -12.64
C MET A 232 -78.06 -24.72 -13.09
N GLY A 233 -78.72 -25.38 -12.14
CA GLY A 233 -79.71 -26.41 -12.42
C GLY A 233 -80.87 -25.91 -13.29
N GLY A 234 -81.41 -26.78 -14.15
CA GLY A 234 -82.46 -26.47 -15.13
C GLY A 234 -82.30 -27.32 -16.39
N ASP A 235 -82.60 -26.76 -17.56
CA ASP A 235 -82.53 -27.42 -18.88
C ASP A 235 -81.12 -27.91 -19.29
N PHE A 236 -80.09 -27.64 -18.47
CA PHE A 236 -78.71 -28.11 -18.64
C PHE A 236 -78.41 -29.40 -17.87
N ALA A 237 -79.41 -29.99 -17.19
CA ALA A 237 -79.25 -31.25 -16.49
C ALA A 237 -78.99 -32.43 -17.45
N ALA A 238 -78.36 -33.49 -16.92
CA ALA A 238 -78.07 -34.68 -17.70
C ALA A 238 -79.39 -35.35 -18.16
N GLY A 239 -79.64 -35.31 -19.47
CA GLY A 239 -80.86 -35.86 -20.09
C GLY A 239 -81.78 -34.80 -20.72
N GLU A 240 -81.52 -33.51 -20.50
CA GLU A 240 -82.31 -32.41 -21.04
C GLU A 240 -81.80 -31.92 -22.40
N SER A 241 -82.66 -31.22 -23.14
CA SER A 241 -82.44 -30.85 -24.55
C SER A 241 -81.17 -30.00 -24.81
N LEU A 242 -80.66 -29.29 -23.81
CA LEU A 242 -79.48 -28.42 -23.92
C LEU A 242 -78.18 -29.09 -23.45
N PHE A 243 -78.19 -30.37 -23.07
CA PHE A 243 -76.99 -31.10 -22.64
C PHE A 243 -75.88 -31.16 -23.70
N TYR A 244 -76.19 -31.08 -25.00
CA TYR A 244 -75.16 -31.08 -26.06
C TYR A 244 -74.27 -29.83 -26.04
N VAL A 245 -74.78 -28.70 -25.53
CA VAL A 245 -74.01 -27.45 -25.40
C VAL A 245 -72.82 -27.63 -24.45
N TYR A 246 -72.94 -28.52 -23.46
CA TYR A 246 -71.82 -28.90 -22.61
C TYR A 246 -70.65 -29.49 -23.40
N TRP A 247 -70.90 -30.43 -24.31
CA TRP A 247 -69.84 -31.05 -25.10
C TRP A 247 -69.16 -30.06 -26.03
N ILE A 248 -69.94 -29.14 -26.63
CA ILE A 248 -69.41 -28.10 -27.52
C ILE A 248 -68.50 -27.12 -26.76
N ILE A 249 -68.77 -26.82 -25.49
CA ILE A 249 -67.99 -25.83 -24.73
C ILE A 249 -66.83 -26.49 -23.97
N SER A 250 -67.06 -27.65 -23.35
CA SER A 250 -66.06 -28.31 -22.51
C SER A 250 -64.92 -28.92 -23.31
N VAL A 251 -65.19 -29.54 -24.46
CA VAL A 251 -64.15 -30.21 -25.26
C VAL A 251 -63.13 -29.22 -25.83
N PRO A 252 -63.52 -28.08 -26.43
CA PRO A 252 -62.54 -27.11 -26.93
C PRO A 252 -61.77 -26.42 -25.80
N ILE A 253 -62.42 -26.13 -24.66
CA ILE A 253 -61.74 -25.50 -23.51
C ILE A 253 -60.70 -26.46 -22.92
N THR A 254 -61.07 -27.74 -22.72
CA THR A 254 -60.15 -28.75 -22.18
C THR A 254 -59.00 -29.05 -23.16
N LEU A 255 -59.27 -29.18 -24.45
CA LEU A 255 -58.24 -29.36 -25.47
C LEU A 255 -57.33 -28.14 -25.62
N GLY A 256 -57.89 -26.93 -25.56
CA GLY A 256 -57.12 -25.69 -25.62
C GLY A 256 -56.17 -25.53 -24.44
N LEU A 257 -56.63 -25.81 -23.22
CA LEU A 257 -55.80 -25.78 -22.01
C LEU A 257 -54.74 -26.89 -22.02
N LEU A 258 -55.11 -28.09 -22.44
CA LEU A 258 -54.19 -29.21 -22.58
C LEU A 258 -53.09 -28.88 -23.59
N PHE A 259 -53.46 -28.33 -24.76
CA PHE A 259 -52.49 -27.97 -25.79
C PHE A 259 -51.58 -26.83 -25.33
N TRP A 260 -52.14 -25.80 -24.67
CA TRP A 260 -51.36 -24.69 -24.11
C TRP A 260 -50.31 -25.18 -23.10
N ILE A 261 -50.71 -26.02 -22.14
CA ILE A 261 -49.81 -26.48 -21.08
C ILE A 261 -48.73 -27.44 -21.60
N LEU A 262 -49.08 -28.32 -22.54
CA LEU A 262 -48.12 -29.21 -23.19
C LEU A 262 -47.15 -28.43 -24.08
N HIS A 263 -47.62 -27.42 -24.80
CA HIS A 263 -46.75 -26.65 -25.70
C HIS A 263 -45.67 -25.89 -24.90
N GLU A 264 -46.03 -25.25 -23.77
CA GLU A 264 -45.06 -24.58 -22.91
C GLU A 264 -44.04 -25.56 -22.31
N ASP A 265 -44.48 -26.67 -21.72
CA ASP A 265 -43.57 -27.61 -21.05
C ASP A 265 -42.65 -28.37 -22.05
N VAL A 266 -43.15 -28.69 -23.25
CA VAL A 266 -42.36 -29.34 -24.31
C VAL A 266 -41.34 -28.37 -24.90
N ALA A 267 -41.71 -27.11 -25.16
CA ALA A 267 -40.79 -26.10 -25.66
C ALA A 267 -39.63 -25.87 -24.67
N ASP A 268 -39.95 -25.74 -23.39
CA ASP A 268 -38.97 -25.49 -22.32
C ASP A 268 -38.03 -26.69 -22.10
N ALA A 269 -38.52 -27.93 -22.27
CA ALA A 269 -37.72 -29.14 -22.19
C ALA A 269 -36.77 -29.30 -23.40
N VAL A 270 -37.24 -28.97 -24.60
CA VAL A 270 -36.44 -29.02 -25.83
C VAL A 270 -35.31 -27.99 -25.79
N GLU A 271 -35.58 -26.79 -25.27
CA GLU A 271 -34.55 -25.75 -25.16
C GLU A 271 -33.46 -26.10 -24.13
N LYS A 272 -33.85 -26.60 -22.94
CA LYS A 272 -32.88 -27.07 -21.93
C LYS A 272 -32.02 -28.23 -22.42
N SER A 273 -32.60 -29.15 -23.19
CA SER A 273 -31.87 -30.23 -23.87
C SER A 273 -30.80 -29.69 -24.83
N LYS A 274 -31.16 -28.75 -25.69
CA LYS A 274 -30.21 -28.11 -26.64
C LYS A 274 -29.07 -27.40 -25.91
N GLN A 275 -29.38 -26.64 -24.86
CA GLN A 275 -28.37 -25.93 -24.09
C GLN A 275 -27.41 -26.88 -23.36
N TRP A 276 -27.93 -27.96 -22.74
CA TRP A 276 -27.10 -28.96 -22.06
C TRP A 276 -26.15 -29.69 -23.03
N PHE A 277 -26.65 -30.11 -24.19
CA PHE A 277 -25.82 -30.72 -25.23
C PHE A 277 -24.76 -29.75 -25.78
N GLY A 278 -25.09 -28.47 -25.94
CA GLY A 278 -24.15 -27.43 -26.37
C GLY A 278 -23.01 -27.19 -25.36
N TRP A 279 -23.34 -27.14 -24.06
CA TRP A 279 -22.34 -26.95 -23.00
C TRP A 279 -21.37 -28.14 -22.90
N ARG A 280 -21.89 -29.36 -23.02
CA ARG A 280 -21.09 -30.60 -23.01
C ARG A 280 -20.09 -30.64 -24.18
N LYS A 281 -20.48 -30.12 -25.35
CA LYS A 281 -19.62 -30.03 -26.54
C LYS A 281 -18.47 -29.03 -26.34
N ARG A 282 -18.71 -27.89 -25.67
CA ARG A 282 -17.66 -26.90 -25.34
C ARG A 282 -16.65 -27.38 -24.29
N ILE A 283 -17.09 -28.14 -23.29
CA ILE A 283 -16.19 -28.70 -22.27
C ILE A 283 -15.24 -29.73 -22.91
N LYS A 284 -15.73 -30.52 -23.87
CA LYS A 284 -14.92 -31.51 -24.59
C LYS A 284 -13.89 -30.87 -25.53
N SER A 285 -14.15 -29.67 -26.07
CA SER A 285 -13.19 -28.96 -26.92
C SER A 285 -12.10 -28.22 -26.14
N ARG A 286 -12.38 -27.76 -24.90
CA ARG A 286 -11.37 -27.12 -24.01
C ARG A 286 -10.43 -28.11 -23.32
N ARG A 287 -10.77 -29.41 -23.30
CA ARG A 287 -9.93 -30.48 -22.74
C ARG A 287 -9.03 -31.18 -23.77
N LYS A 288 -8.88 -30.66 -24.99
CA LYS A 288 -7.80 -31.13 -25.85
C LYS A 288 -6.48 -30.68 -25.21
N PRO A 289 -5.62 -31.62 -24.77
CA PRO A 289 -4.34 -31.25 -24.20
C PRO A 289 -3.54 -30.51 -25.26
N ILE A 290 -2.88 -29.44 -24.84
CA ILE A 290 -1.82 -28.79 -25.61
C ILE A 290 -0.76 -29.87 -25.77
N GLU A 291 -0.75 -30.47 -26.96
CA GLU A 291 0.27 -31.40 -27.41
C GLU A 291 1.59 -30.64 -27.25
N LYS A 292 2.49 -31.20 -26.42
CA LYS A 292 3.82 -30.64 -26.18
C LYS A 292 4.51 -30.55 -27.53
N SER A 293 4.71 -29.32 -28.00
CA SER A 293 5.67 -29.00 -29.04
C SER A 293 7.04 -29.10 -28.40
N ASP A 294 7.71 -30.21 -28.61
CA ASP A 294 9.15 -30.35 -28.43
C ASP A 294 9.86 -29.42 -29.44
N ALA A 295 10.66 -28.48 -28.93
CA ALA A 295 11.89 -27.92 -29.53
C ALA A 295 12.52 -26.94 -28.55
#